data_AF-A0A0A1H1D7-F1
#
_entry.id   AF-A0A0A1H1D7-F1
#
_cell.length_a   1.000
_cell.length_b   1.000
_cell.length_c   1.000
_cell.angle_alpha   90.00
_cell.angle_beta   90.00
_cell.angle_gamma   90.00
#
_symmetry.space_group_name_H-M   'P 1'
#
loop_
_entity.id
_entity.type
_entity.pdbx_description
1 polymer ?
#
loop_
_entity_poly.entity_id
_entity_poly.type
_entity_poly.pdbx_seq_one_letter_code
_entity_poly.pdbx_strand_id
1 'polypeptide(L)'
;MLGVFVGAGGPSGAAPAALSFSSPTAIGFSSLSPLLDQTFFIGDGLTGNGTGSTQTFDVPTGATDLFLGVANCGPCFRTLPPAPYGNYSLTVNQIAGTGGTPTSVPEPASLGLFGMAFTGLALARRSRNRSAKQ
;
A
#
# COMPACT_ATOMS: atom_id res chain seq x y z
N MET A 1 -12.45 -6.72 -8.26
CA MET A 1 -11.12 -6.96 -7.66
C MET A 1 -11.22 -8.07 -6.61
N LEU A 2 -10.12 -8.76 -6.33
CA LEU A 2 -9.96 -9.74 -5.25
C LEU A 2 -8.84 -9.32 -4.31
N GLY A 3 -8.89 -9.81 -3.07
CA GLY A 3 -7.82 -9.65 -2.08
C GLY A 3 -7.51 -10.95 -1.35
N VAL A 4 -6.30 -11.03 -0.77
CA VAL A 4 -5.91 -12.05 0.21
C VAL A 4 -4.91 -11.46 1.20
N PHE A 5 -5.13 -11.71 2.49
CA PHE A 5 -4.20 -11.37 3.56
C PHE A 5 -3.25 -12.54 3.80
N VAL A 6 -1.95 -12.28 3.84
CA VAL A 6 -0.92 -13.31 4.02
C VAL A 6 -0.03 -12.97 5.21
N GLY A 7 0.39 -13.99 5.94
CA GLY A 7 1.25 -13.84 7.11
C GLY A 7 2.73 -13.82 6.77
N ALA A 8 3.54 -13.52 7.78
CA ALA A 8 4.98 -13.57 7.67
C ALA A 8 5.45 -14.98 7.25
N GLY A 9 6.17 -15.08 6.14
CA GLY A 9 6.65 -16.35 5.58
C GLY A 9 5.83 -16.87 4.39
N GLY A 10 4.75 -16.17 3.99
CA GLY A 10 3.93 -16.52 2.84
C GLY A 10 2.79 -17.50 3.17
N PRO A 11 2.03 -17.93 2.15
CA PRO A 11 0.89 -18.83 2.36
C PRO A 11 1.35 -20.17 2.95
N SER A 12 0.66 -20.66 3.96
CA SER A 12 1.05 -21.90 4.64
C SER A 12 -0.15 -22.75 5.08
N GLY A 13 0.06 -24.06 5.18
CA GLY A 13 -0.98 -24.99 5.61
C GLY A 13 -2.04 -25.29 4.55
N ALA A 14 -3.23 -25.70 5.00
CA ALA A 14 -4.37 -25.98 4.14
C ALA A 14 -5.14 -24.70 3.82
N ALA A 15 -5.52 -24.52 2.55
CA ALA A 15 -6.29 -23.36 2.13
C ALA A 15 -7.63 -23.29 2.91
N PRO A 16 -7.99 -22.12 3.46
CA PRO A 16 -9.27 -21.92 4.11
C PRO A 16 -10.45 -22.18 3.17
N ALA A 17 -11.62 -22.48 3.74
CA ALA A 17 -12.84 -22.66 2.97
C ALA A 17 -13.14 -21.40 2.13
N ALA A 18 -13.50 -21.59 0.86
CA ALA A 18 -13.80 -20.48 -0.03
C ALA A 18 -15.09 -19.76 0.40
N LEU A 19 -15.05 -18.43 0.39
CA LEU A 19 -16.23 -17.60 0.58
C LEU A 19 -17.09 -17.57 -0.69
N SER A 20 -18.41 -17.56 -0.54
CA SER A 20 -19.35 -17.54 -1.67
C SER A 20 -19.90 -16.14 -1.91
N PHE A 21 -19.66 -15.61 -3.11
CA PHE A 21 -20.05 -14.27 -3.56
C PHE A 21 -21.03 -14.32 -4.75
N SER A 22 -21.95 -15.29 -4.74
CA SER A 22 -22.80 -15.63 -5.89
C SER A 22 -24.11 -14.83 -6.01
N SER A 23 -24.42 -13.93 -5.08
CA SER A 23 -25.62 -13.09 -5.10
C SER A 23 -25.29 -11.61 -4.86
N PRO A 24 -26.16 -10.67 -5.28
CA PRO A 24 -25.99 -9.24 -4.99
C PRO A 24 -25.85 -8.94 -3.50
N THR A 25 -26.60 -9.65 -2.64
CA THR A 25 -26.49 -9.52 -1.18
C THR A 25 -25.19 -10.08 -0.63
N ALA A 26 -24.59 -11.08 -1.28
CA ALA A 26 -23.32 -11.65 -0.87
C ALA A 26 -22.13 -10.75 -1.23
N ILE A 27 -22.25 -9.88 -2.24
CA ILE A 27 -21.20 -8.91 -2.62
C ILE A 27 -21.41 -7.51 -2.06
N GLY A 28 -22.62 -7.18 -1.61
CA GLY A 28 -23.01 -5.84 -1.13
C GLY A 28 -22.96 -5.65 0.39
N PHE A 29 -21.97 -6.23 1.06
CA PHE A 29 -21.80 -6.14 2.52
C PHE A 29 -21.05 -4.87 2.93
N SER A 30 -21.28 -4.42 4.16
CA SER A 30 -20.59 -3.25 4.74
C SER A 30 -19.21 -3.59 5.33
N SER A 31 -19.08 -4.77 5.92
CA SER A 31 -17.80 -5.27 6.42
C SER A 31 -17.62 -6.78 6.20
N LEU A 32 -16.35 -7.19 6.09
CA LEU A 32 -15.93 -8.59 6.02
C LEU A 32 -14.64 -8.76 6.81
N SER A 33 -14.53 -9.86 7.56
CA SER A 33 -13.31 -10.24 8.28
C SER A 33 -12.76 -11.55 7.70
N PRO A 34 -11.94 -11.50 6.63
CA PRO A 34 -11.35 -12.69 6.01
C PRO A 34 -10.34 -13.37 6.94
N LEU A 35 -10.12 -14.67 6.72
CA LEU A 35 -9.02 -15.39 7.36
C LEU A 35 -7.69 -15.15 6.63
N LEU A 36 -6.58 -15.48 7.30
CA LEU A 36 -5.26 -15.54 6.66
C LEU A 36 -5.28 -16.56 5.52
N ASP A 37 -4.62 -16.23 4.40
CA ASP A 37 -4.53 -17.02 3.18
C ASP A 37 -5.90 -17.31 2.51
N GLN A 38 -6.97 -16.64 2.95
CA GLN A 38 -8.31 -16.75 2.36
C GLN A 38 -8.51 -15.68 1.30
N THR A 39 -8.81 -16.09 0.07
CA THR A 39 -9.19 -15.14 -0.99
C THR A 39 -10.61 -14.63 -0.75
N PHE A 40 -10.81 -13.32 -0.93
CA PHE A 40 -12.11 -12.66 -0.81
C PHE A 40 -12.38 -11.70 -1.97
N PHE A 41 -13.66 -11.44 -2.22
CA PHE A 41 -14.11 -10.50 -3.25
C PHE A 41 -14.13 -9.07 -2.71
N ILE A 42 -13.59 -8.14 -3.49
CA ILE A 42 -13.64 -6.70 -3.19
C ILE A 42 -14.52 -5.95 -4.21
N GLY A 43 -14.60 -6.45 -5.45
CA GLY A 43 -15.37 -5.77 -6.49
C GLY A 43 -14.75 -4.40 -6.81
N ASP A 44 -15.55 -3.35 -6.67
CA ASP A 44 -15.20 -1.93 -6.75
C ASP A 44 -15.01 -1.27 -5.37
N GLY A 45 -15.15 -2.04 -4.28
CA GLY A 45 -15.05 -1.55 -2.91
C GLY A 45 -16.30 -0.87 -2.38
N LEU A 46 -17.45 -0.99 -3.05
CA LEU A 46 -18.72 -0.41 -2.62
C LEU A 46 -19.77 -1.49 -2.34
N THR A 47 -20.74 -1.21 -1.46
CA THR A 47 -21.85 -2.13 -1.14
C THR A 47 -22.78 -2.40 -2.34
N GLY A 48 -22.56 -1.76 -3.49
CA GLY A 48 -23.30 -1.95 -4.74
C GLY A 48 -22.33 -2.09 -5.91
N ASN A 49 -22.79 -1.75 -7.12
CA ASN A 49 -21.94 -1.68 -8.31
C ASN A 49 -21.93 -0.22 -8.80
N GLY A 50 -20.80 0.46 -8.61
CA GLY A 50 -20.63 1.90 -8.83
C GLY A 50 -21.46 2.78 -7.89
N THR A 51 -22.09 2.19 -6.87
CA THR A 51 -23.06 2.84 -5.97
C THR A 51 -22.97 2.25 -4.57
N GLY A 52 -23.49 2.96 -3.57
CA GLY A 52 -23.50 2.51 -2.17
C GLY A 52 -22.35 3.08 -1.34
N SER A 53 -22.14 2.50 -0.17
CA SER A 53 -21.10 2.92 0.78
C SER A 53 -19.82 2.12 0.61
N THR A 54 -18.69 2.65 1.08
CA THR A 54 -17.41 1.92 1.09
C THR A 54 -17.48 0.68 1.97
N GLN A 55 -16.99 -0.45 1.44
CA GLN A 55 -16.85 -1.70 2.20
C GLN A 55 -15.60 -1.65 3.10
N THR A 56 -15.67 -2.28 4.26
CA THR A 56 -14.55 -2.42 5.20
C THR A 56 -14.06 -3.87 5.25
N PHE A 57 -12.74 -4.07 5.18
CA PHE A 57 -12.13 -5.40 5.29
C PHE A 57 -11.24 -5.42 6.53
N ASP A 58 -11.63 -6.20 7.54
CA ASP A 58 -10.87 -6.31 8.77
C ASP A 58 -9.62 -7.15 8.54
N VAL A 59 -8.46 -6.60 8.89
CA VAL A 59 -7.17 -7.28 8.73
C VAL A 59 -7.08 -8.39 9.79
N PRO A 60 -6.92 -9.68 9.39
CA PRO A 60 -6.80 -10.77 10.35
C PRO A 60 -5.50 -10.66 11.14
N THR A 61 -5.53 -11.12 12.39
CA THR A 61 -4.34 -11.16 13.25
C THR A 61 -3.22 -11.96 12.58
N GLY A 62 -2.02 -11.37 12.53
CA GLY A 62 -0.84 -12.01 11.93
C GLY A 62 -0.64 -11.76 10.44
N ALA A 63 -1.57 -11.05 9.77
CA ALA A 63 -1.34 -10.59 8.40
C ALA A 63 -0.23 -9.53 8.35
N THR A 64 0.72 -9.71 7.45
CA THR A 64 1.78 -8.74 7.16
C THR A 64 1.62 -8.11 5.79
N ASP A 65 0.97 -8.84 4.87
CA ASP A 65 0.88 -8.47 3.47
C ASP A 65 -0.57 -8.59 2.98
N LEU A 66 -0.99 -7.63 2.16
CA LEU A 66 -2.24 -7.68 1.39
C LEU A 66 -1.89 -7.78 -0.09
N PHE A 67 -2.31 -8.87 -0.73
CA PHE A 67 -2.17 -9.04 -2.17
C PHE A 67 -3.50 -8.72 -2.85
N LEU A 68 -3.43 -7.89 -3.89
CA LEU A 68 -4.59 -7.50 -4.69
C LEU A 68 -4.49 -8.11 -6.09
N GLY A 69 -5.59 -8.71 -6.54
CA GLY A 69 -5.68 -9.37 -7.82
C GLY A 69 -6.89 -8.92 -8.63
N VAL A 70 -6.73 -8.84 -9.94
CA VAL A 70 -7.86 -8.69 -10.85
C VAL A 70 -8.27 -10.09 -11.33
N ALA A 71 -9.42 -10.56 -10.86
CA ALA A 71 -9.99 -11.79 -11.38
C ALA A 71 -10.50 -11.56 -12.80
N ASN A 72 -9.74 -12.05 -13.77
CA ASN A 72 -10.26 -12.34 -15.10
C ASN A 72 -10.88 -13.74 -15.04
N CYS A 73 -12.20 -13.79 -14.99
CA CYS A 73 -12.86 -14.95 -15.55
C CYS A 73 -14.21 -14.55 -16.12
N GLY A 74 -14.29 -14.59 -17.45
CA GLY A 74 -15.49 -14.27 -18.22
C GLY A 74 -16.80 -14.87 -17.66
N PRO A 75 -16.83 -16.11 -17.12
CA PRO A 75 -18.06 -16.71 -16.63
C PRO A 75 -18.23 -16.83 -15.10
N CYS A 76 -17.27 -16.46 -14.22
CA CYS A 76 -17.48 -16.64 -12.75
C CYS A 76 -18.24 -15.49 -12.07
N PHE A 77 -18.36 -14.34 -12.72
CA PHE A 77 -19.22 -13.24 -12.26
C PHE A 77 -20.32 -13.04 -13.29
N ARG A 78 -21.33 -13.92 -13.25
CA ARG A 78 -22.38 -14.12 -14.29
C ARG A 78 -23.30 -12.91 -14.59
N THR A 79 -22.97 -11.71 -14.13
CA THR A 79 -23.79 -10.50 -14.34
C THR A 79 -23.14 -9.41 -15.17
N LEU A 80 -21.93 -9.61 -15.73
CA LEU A 80 -21.26 -8.57 -16.52
C LEU A 80 -20.83 -9.08 -17.91
N PRO A 81 -20.99 -8.26 -18.98
CA PRO A 81 -20.48 -8.56 -20.32
C PRO A 81 -18.98 -8.87 -20.28
N PRO A 82 -18.44 -9.66 -21.24
CA PRO A 82 -17.01 -9.94 -21.33
C PRO A 82 -16.25 -8.62 -21.52
N ALA A 83 -15.64 -8.13 -20.44
CA ALA A 83 -14.81 -6.93 -20.48
C ALA A 83 -13.40 -7.30 -20.98
N PRO A 84 -12.81 -6.53 -21.93
CA PRO A 84 -11.38 -6.62 -22.21
C PRO A 84 -10.61 -6.35 -20.91
N TYR A 85 -9.42 -6.98 -20.77
CA TYR A 85 -8.54 -6.93 -19.59
C TYR A 85 -8.80 -5.70 -18.71
N GLY A 86 -9.39 -5.92 -17.54
CA GLY A 86 -9.82 -4.82 -16.68
C GLY A 86 -8.62 -4.00 -16.23
N ASN A 87 -8.45 -2.81 -16.82
CA ASN A 87 -7.60 -1.78 -16.24
C ASN A 87 -8.13 -1.48 -14.84
N TYR A 88 -7.24 -1.41 -13.86
CA TYR A 88 -7.60 -1.07 -12.49
C TYR A 88 -6.76 0.11 -12.02
N SER A 89 -7.39 1.00 -11.26
CA SER A 89 -6.72 2.09 -10.55
C SER A 89 -6.90 1.86 -9.06
N LEU A 90 -5.80 1.88 -8.33
CA LEU A 90 -5.80 1.82 -6.87
C LEU A 90 -5.38 3.18 -6.34
N THR A 91 -6.19 3.75 -5.46
CA THR A 91 -5.86 4.97 -4.73
C THR A 91 -5.90 4.67 -3.24
N VAL A 92 -4.74 4.79 -2.58
CA VAL A 92 -4.65 4.66 -1.13
C VAL A 92 -4.85 6.05 -0.53
N ASN A 93 -6.04 6.30 0.00
CA ASN A 93 -6.41 7.63 0.50
C ASN A 93 -5.98 7.85 1.97
N GLN A 94 -5.79 6.77 2.73
CA GLN A 94 -5.35 6.82 4.13
C GLN A 94 -4.70 5.48 4.53
N ILE A 95 -3.59 5.55 5.28
CA ILE A 95 -3.02 4.40 5.98
C ILE A 95 -3.31 4.61 7.46
N ALA A 96 -4.37 3.99 7.96
CA ALA A 96 -4.70 4.01 9.38
C ALA A 96 -3.89 2.94 10.13
N GLY A 97 -2.60 3.21 10.32
CA GLY A 97 -1.72 2.46 11.23
C GLY A 97 -0.88 3.49 11.95
N THR A 98 -0.82 3.43 13.29
CA THR A 98 -0.10 4.35 14.21
C THR A 98 0.74 5.36 13.46
N GLY A 99 0.07 6.42 13.01
CA GLY A 99 0.69 7.48 12.25
C GLY A 99 1.58 8.24 13.21
N GLY A 100 2.78 7.70 13.46
CA GLY A 100 3.90 8.55 13.79
C GLY A 100 3.92 9.59 12.69
N THR A 101 3.71 10.84 13.05
CA THR A 101 4.10 11.99 12.22
C THR A 101 5.43 11.60 11.58
N PRO A 102 5.61 11.65 10.25
CA PRO A 102 6.88 11.29 9.65
C PRO A 102 7.93 12.12 10.37
N THR A 103 8.71 11.47 11.25
CA THR A 103 9.74 12.17 11.99
C THR A 103 10.70 12.61 10.90
N SER A 104 10.92 13.92 10.80
CA SER A 104 11.90 14.46 9.87
C SER A 104 13.14 13.58 9.97
N VAL A 105 13.48 12.91 8.86
CA VAL A 105 14.71 12.12 8.80
C VAL A 105 15.82 13.10 9.18
N PRO A 106 16.56 12.87 10.30
CA PRO A 106 17.61 13.78 10.70
C PRO A 106 18.52 13.99 9.51
N GLU A 107 18.71 15.25 9.10
CA GLU A 107 19.55 15.55 7.94
C GLU A 107 20.92 14.88 8.17
N PRO A 108 21.42 14.11 7.19
CA PRO A 108 22.68 13.43 7.36
C PRO A 108 23.77 14.43 7.74
N ALA A 109 24.59 14.08 8.73
CA ALA A 109 25.72 14.93 9.18
C ALA A 109 26.68 15.33 8.04
N SER A 110 26.58 14.68 6.87
CA SER A 110 27.28 15.07 5.65
C SER A 110 26.94 16.48 5.15
N LEU A 111 25.72 17.01 5.36
CA LEU A 111 25.39 18.38 4.97
C LEU A 111 26.15 19.40 5.83
N GLY A 112 26.23 19.16 7.14
CA GLY A 112 27.05 19.96 8.05
C GLY A 112 28.53 19.91 7.68
N LEU A 113 29.04 18.71 7.35
CA LEU A 113 30.43 18.53 6.93
C LEU A 113 30.74 19.23 5.60
N PHE A 114 29.80 19.21 4.64
CA PHE A 114 29.95 19.91 3.36
C PHE A 114 30.02 21.43 3.55
N GLY A 115 29.20 21.99 4.45
CA GLY A 115 29.27 23.41 4.83
C GLY A 115 30.58 23.79 5.53
N MET A 116 31.10 22.92 6.40
CA MET A 116 32.40 23.15 7.05
C MET A 116 33.56 23.06 6.05
N ALA A 117 33.51 22.14 5.09
CA ALA A 117 34.52 22.01 4.05
C ALA A 117 34.65 23.27 3.19
N PHE A 118 33.51 23.84 2.73
CA PHE A 118 33.52 25.09 1.97
C PHE A 118 34.01 26.28 2.78
N THR A 119 33.60 26.38 4.04
CA THR A 119 34.05 27.46 4.94
C THR A 119 35.55 27.35 5.20
N GLY A 120 36.06 26.13 5.45
CA GLY A 120 37.47 25.84 5.61
C GLY A 120 38.30 26.21 4.38
N LEU A 121 37.84 25.84 3.17
CA LEU A 121 38.51 26.23 1.92
C LEU A 121 38.53 27.75 1.71
N ALA A 122 37.44 28.45 2.01
CA ALA A 122 37.35 29.91 1.87
C ALA A 122 38.32 30.63 2.82
N LEU A 123 38.42 30.18 4.07
CA LEU A 123 39.35 30.72 5.06
C LEU A 123 40.80 30.44 4.68
N ALA A 124 41.12 29.22 4.23
CA ALA A 124 42.45 28.85 3.75
C ALA A 124 42.87 29.67 2.51
N ARG A 125 41.93 29.96 1.60
CA ARG A 125 42.20 30.81 0.44
C ARG A 125 42.46 32.27 0.84
N ARG A 126 41.76 32.78 1.85
CA ARG A 126 41.93 34.14 2.36
C ARG A 126 43.27 34.35 3.08
N SER A 127 43.75 33.36 3.85
CA SER A 127 45.04 33.47 4.54
C SER A 127 46.21 33.46 3.55
N ARG A 128 46.16 32.61 2.52
CA ARG A 128 47.20 32.55 1.47
C ARG A 128 47.34 33.87 0.70
N ASN A 129 46.23 34.54 0.40
CA ASN A 129 46.25 35.84 -0.27
C ASN A 129 46.78 36.99 0.61
N ARG A 130 46.81 36.82 1.93
CA ARG A 130 47.37 37.80 2.86
C ARG A 130 48.88 37.63 3.04
N SER A 131 49.38 36.40 3.09
CA SER A 131 50.82 36.13 3.15
C SER A 131 51.57 36.49 1.86
N ALA A 132 50.91 36.53 0.70
CA ALA A 132 51.53 36.95 -0.56
C ALA A 132 51.65 38.48 -0.72
N LYS A 133 51.18 39.27 0.24
CA LYS A 133 51.20 40.75 0.22
C LYS A 133 52.13 41.37 1.29
N GLN A 134 52.89 40.56 2.02
CA GLN A 134 54.00 40.99 2.89
C GLN A 134 55.33 40.60 2.23
#